data_AF-A0A954D068-F1
#
_entry.id   AF-A0A954D068-F1
#
_cell.length_a   1.000
_cell.length_b   1.000
_cell.length_c   1.000
_cell.angle_alpha   90.00
_cell.angle_beta   90.00
_cell.angle_gamma   90.00
#
_symmetry.space_group_name_H-M   'P 1'
#
loop_
_entity.id
_entity.type
_entity.pdbx_description
1 polymer ?
#
loop_
_entity_poly.entity_id
_entity_poly.type
_entity_poly.pdbx_seq_one_letter_code
_entity_poly.pdbx_strand_id
1 'polypeptide(L)'
;MVEEQGGWYVVNVAHAKWSEHPLFGRRCILEHNTRFPQTGIGVAVLEPGKPACRYHRENAQEDFLVLSGECTLLVNGEERQLRAWDFVHCPPGVTHVFVGAGTGPCAILMIGHRPQGHALFYPESEAARRVGAEAPEPTPDPRVAYSDVPPRQEIPAPKWPLA
;
A
#
# COMPACT_ATOMS: atom_id res chain seq x y z
N MET A 1 -1.68 -32.99 3.76
CA MET A 1 -2.88 -32.36 3.17
C MET A 1 -2.64 -30.85 3.16
N VAL A 2 -3.03 -30.16 2.10
CA VAL A 2 -2.77 -28.71 1.84
C VAL A 2 -3.33 -27.77 2.94
N GLU A 3 -4.03 -28.30 3.93
CA GLU A 3 -4.77 -27.56 4.95
C GLU A 3 -3.91 -27.06 6.14
N GLU A 4 -2.84 -27.76 6.53
CA GLU A 4 -2.05 -27.39 7.74
C GLU A 4 -1.10 -26.19 7.55
N GLN A 5 -0.98 -25.63 6.34
CA GLN A 5 -0.16 -24.45 6.04
C GLN A 5 -0.94 -23.29 5.40
N GLY A 6 -2.27 -23.26 5.52
CA GLY A 6 -3.10 -22.26 4.86
C GLY A 6 -3.29 -22.59 3.39
N GLY A 7 -4.12 -23.61 3.13
CA GLY A 7 -4.47 -24.07 1.79
C GLY A 7 -5.17 -23.02 0.91
N TRP A 8 -5.71 -23.45 -0.22
CA TRP A 8 -6.43 -22.56 -1.12
C TRP A 8 -7.80 -22.16 -0.55
N TYR A 9 -8.24 -20.94 -0.81
CA TYR A 9 -9.55 -20.43 -0.43
C TYR A 9 -10.05 -19.37 -1.42
N VAL A 10 -11.35 -19.10 -1.38
CA VAL A 10 -11.98 -17.97 -2.07
C VAL A 10 -12.48 -17.00 -1.01
N VAL A 11 -12.09 -15.73 -1.14
CA VAL A 11 -12.59 -14.65 -0.27
C VAL A 11 -13.09 -13.51 -1.14
N ASN A 12 -14.29 -13.01 -0.83
CA ASN A 12 -14.76 -11.75 -1.40
C ASN A 12 -14.07 -10.59 -0.66
N VAL A 13 -13.54 -9.61 -1.39
CA VAL A 13 -12.84 -8.45 -0.80
C VAL A 13 -13.71 -7.67 0.20
N ALA A 14 -15.03 -7.66 0.01
CA ALA A 14 -15.98 -7.06 0.95
C ALA A 14 -16.10 -7.82 2.29
N HIS A 15 -15.59 -9.04 2.37
CA HIS A 15 -15.58 -9.87 3.59
C HIS A 15 -14.16 -10.13 4.12
N ALA A 16 -13.13 -9.56 3.50
CA ALA A 16 -11.75 -9.69 3.95
C ALA A 16 -11.47 -8.83 5.20
N LYS A 17 -10.28 -8.97 5.79
CA LYS A 17 -9.85 -8.15 6.93
C LYS A 17 -9.45 -6.75 6.44
N TRP A 18 -10.05 -5.73 7.04
CA TRP A 18 -9.76 -4.33 6.73
C TRP A 18 -9.18 -3.61 7.93
N SER A 19 -8.27 -2.68 7.66
CA SER A 19 -7.72 -1.81 8.68
C SER A 19 -7.61 -0.38 8.18
N GLU A 20 -7.75 0.56 9.09
CA GLU A 20 -7.58 1.98 8.81
C GLU A 20 -6.38 2.57 9.56
N HIS A 21 -5.99 3.76 9.13
CA HIS A 21 -5.00 4.57 9.80
C HIS A 21 -5.46 6.03 9.76
N PRO A 22 -5.23 6.83 10.81
CA PRO A 22 -5.59 8.25 10.79
C PRO A 22 -4.94 9.00 9.62
N LEU A 23 -3.66 8.73 9.35
CA LEU A 23 -2.85 9.41 8.32
C LEU A 23 -2.75 8.69 6.98
N PHE A 24 -3.01 7.38 6.93
CA PHE A 24 -2.81 6.58 5.71
C PHE A 24 -4.14 6.02 5.21
N GLY A 25 -4.16 5.62 3.94
CA GLY A 25 -5.29 4.91 3.36
C GLY A 25 -5.65 3.62 4.10
N ARG A 26 -6.90 3.19 3.92
CA ARG A 26 -7.40 1.90 4.41
C ARG A 26 -6.73 0.77 3.63
N ARG A 27 -6.52 -0.37 4.27
CA ARG A 27 -5.87 -1.53 3.66
C ARG A 27 -6.65 -2.81 3.93
N CYS A 28 -6.85 -3.57 2.87
CA CYS A 28 -7.35 -4.93 2.88
C CYS A 28 -6.19 -5.92 2.97
N ILE A 29 -6.29 -6.87 3.90
CA ILE A 29 -5.38 -8.01 4.01
C ILE A 29 -6.15 -9.24 3.52
N LEU A 30 -5.68 -9.84 2.43
CA LEU A 30 -6.27 -11.05 1.87
C LEU A 30 -5.73 -12.33 2.54
N GLU A 31 -4.64 -12.22 3.29
CA GLU A 31 -4.01 -13.30 4.07
C GLU A 31 -4.82 -13.58 5.35
N HIS A 32 -5.10 -14.85 5.65
CA HIS A 32 -5.86 -15.24 6.85
C HIS A 32 -4.98 -15.47 8.08
N ASN A 33 -4.39 -16.65 8.21
CA ASN A 33 -3.64 -17.10 9.39
C ASN A 33 -2.14 -17.07 9.16
N THR A 34 -1.71 -17.23 7.91
CA THR A 34 -0.32 -17.25 7.49
C THR A 34 -0.11 -16.26 6.36
N ARG A 35 1.07 -15.65 6.32
CA ARG A 35 1.51 -14.83 5.20
C ARG A 35 1.79 -15.73 4.00
N PHE A 36 1.41 -15.28 2.81
CA PHE A 36 1.81 -15.93 1.57
C PHE A 36 3.33 -15.84 1.40
N PRO A 37 4.02 -16.95 1.07
CA PRO A 37 5.48 -16.98 1.11
C PRO A 37 6.13 -16.17 -0.02
N GLN A 38 5.50 -16.11 -1.20
CA GLN A 38 6.13 -15.55 -2.40
C GLN A 38 5.75 -14.10 -2.69
N THR A 39 4.51 -13.70 -2.35
CA THR A 39 3.96 -12.40 -2.69
C THR A 39 3.04 -11.89 -1.59
N GLY A 40 3.06 -10.58 -1.32
CA GLY A 40 1.93 -9.93 -0.66
C GLY A 40 0.95 -9.43 -1.71
N ILE A 41 -0.35 -9.56 -1.47
CA ILE A 41 -1.39 -8.98 -2.34
C ILE A 41 -2.52 -8.41 -1.48
N GLY A 42 -3.05 -7.26 -1.87
CA GLY A 42 -4.16 -6.61 -1.19
C GLY A 42 -4.68 -5.38 -1.92
N VAL A 43 -5.73 -4.80 -1.39
CA VAL A 43 -6.33 -3.55 -1.90
C VAL A 43 -6.10 -2.43 -0.90
N ALA A 44 -5.64 -1.28 -1.37
CA ALA A 44 -5.66 -0.03 -0.60
C ALA A 44 -6.82 0.85 -1.06
N VAL A 45 -7.43 1.58 -0.14
CA VAL A 45 -8.44 2.62 -0.43
C VAL A 45 -7.97 3.94 0.15
N LEU A 46 -7.72 4.91 -0.73
CA LEU A 46 -7.12 6.20 -0.40
C LEU A 46 -8.19 7.30 -0.51
N GLU A 47 -8.44 8.01 0.59
CA GLU A 47 -9.20 9.26 0.54
C GLU A 47 -8.34 10.38 -0.09
N PRO A 48 -8.95 11.43 -0.67
CA PRO A 48 -8.21 12.57 -1.20
C PRO A 48 -7.18 13.13 -0.19
N GLY A 49 -5.93 13.27 -0.63
CA GLY A 49 -4.81 13.74 0.16
C GLY A 49 -4.18 12.72 1.11
N LYS A 50 -4.76 11.51 1.28
CA LYS A 50 -4.17 10.48 2.15
C LYS A 50 -3.16 9.60 1.39
N PRO A 51 -1.89 9.51 1.84
CA PRO A 51 -0.94 8.56 1.29
C PRO A 51 -1.30 7.10 1.65
N ALA A 52 -0.91 6.16 0.81
CA ALA A 52 -1.10 4.73 1.07
C ALA A 52 -0.26 4.22 2.25
N CYS A 53 0.97 4.73 2.35
CA CYS A 53 1.98 4.34 3.31
C CYS A 53 3.10 5.40 3.36
N ARG A 54 4.22 5.09 4.03
CA ARG A 54 5.44 5.90 3.92
C ARG A 54 6.11 5.74 2.55
N TYR A 55 6.71 6.81 2.05
CA TYR A 55 7.52 6.81 0.82
C TYR A 55 8.74 5.91 0.98
N HIS A 56 8.91 4.93 0.09
CA HIS A 56 9.95 3.92 0.24
C HIS A 56 10.35 3.29 -1.09
N ARG A 57 11.45 2.53 -1.07
CA ARG A 57 11.84 1.57 -2.10
C ARG A 57 12.11 0.21 -1.47
N GLU A 58 11.93 -0.85 -2.25
CA GLU A 58 12.28 -2.21 -1.86
C GLU A 58 13.41 -2.77 -2.74
N ASN A 59 14.07 -3.83 -2.29
CA ASN A 59 14.94 -4.66 -3.14
C ASN A 59 14.16 -5.70 -3.95
N ALA A 60 12.84 -5.62 -3.96
CA ALA A 60 11.91 -6.48 -4.67
C ALA A 60 11.05 -5.65 -5.63
N GLN A 61 10.40 -6.31 -6.60
CA GLN A 61 9.42 -5.65 -7.45
C GLN A 61 8.07 -5.52 -6.74
N GLU A 62 7.34 -4.46 -7.08
CA GLU A 62 5.94 -4.27 -6.73
C GLU A 62 5.16 -3.78 -7.95
N ASP A 63 3.91 -4.22 -8.07
CA ASP A 63 3.03 -3.90 -9.18
C ASP A 63 1.66 -3.41 -8.65
N PHE A 64 1.10 -2.43 -9.35
CA PHE A 64 -0.09 -1.72 -8.91
C PHE A 64 -1.07 -1.53 -10.06
N LEU A 65 -2.37 -1.66 -9.77
CA LEU A 65 -3.44 -1.35 -10.72
C LEU A 65 -4.49 -0.50 -10.02
N VAL A 66 -4.75 0.69 -10.56
CA VAL A 66 -5.86 1.53 -10.09
C VAL A 66 -7.17 0.90 -10.56
N LEU A 67 -7.99 0.45 -9.61
CA LEU A 67 -9.27 -0.21 -9.87
C LEU A 67 -10.40 0.80 -10.07
N SER A 68 -10.38 1.90 -9.30
CA SER A 68 -11.37 2.97 -9.35
C SER A 68 -10.83 4.26 -8.76
N GLY A 69 -11.40 5.40 -9.15
CA GLY A 69 -11.00 6.72 -8.65
C GLY A 69 -9.69 7.21 -9.26
N GLU A 70 -9.09 8.20 -8.59
CA GLU A 70 -7.88 8.90 -9.04
C GLU A 70 -6.86 8.99 -7.91
N CYS A 71 -5.59 8.88 -8.24
CA CYS A 71 -4.49 9.08 -7.29
C CYS A 71 -3.29 9.73 -7.95
N THR A 72 -2.46 10.38 -7.13
CA THR A 72 -1.14 10.83 -7.52
C THR A 72 -0.11 9.78 -7.10
N LEU A 73 0.66 9.26 -8.04
CA LEU A 73 1.89 8.53 -7.76
C LEU A 73 3.03 9.53 -7.61
N LEU A 74 3.70 9.51 -6.46
CA LEU A 74 5.02 10.10 -6.30
C LEU A 74 6.03 8.98 -6.56
N VAL A 75 6.90 9.13 -7.57
CA VAL A 75 7.88 8.11 -7.96
C VAL A 75 9.22 8.75 -8.29
N ASN A 76 10.29 8.36 -7.60
CA ASN A 76 11.63 8.93 -7.76
C ASN A 76 11.66 10.47 -7.72
N GLY A 77 10.82 11.07 -6.89
CA GLY A 77 10.68 12.53 -6.76
C GLY A 77 9.81 13.21 -7.82
N GLU A 78 9.26 12.45 -8.78
CA GLU A 78 8.33 12.97 -9.79
C GLU A 78 6.87 12.65 -9.44
N GLU A 79 5.94 13.48 -9.91
CA GLU A 79 4.50 13.25 -9.76
C GLU A 79 3.89 12.71 -11.06
N ARG A 80 2.96 11.78 -10.94
CA ARG A 80 2.14 11.22 -12.03
C ARG A 80 0.69 11.10 -11.57
N GLN A 81 -0.22 11.69 -12.34
CA GLN A 81 -1.66 11.49 -12.12
C GLN A 81 -2.06 10.14 -12.72
N LEU A 82 -2.80 9.35 -11.95
CA LEU A 82 -3.28 8.03 -12.32
C LEU A 82 -4.80 7.97 -12.13
N ARG A 83 -5.46 7.21 -12.98
CA ARG A 83 -6.89 6.94 -12.96
C ARG A 83 -7.15 5.45 -13.13
N ALA A 84 -8.40 5.04 -12.98
CA ALA A 84 -8.83 3.66 -13.20
C ALA A 84 -8.22 3.07 -14.49
N TRP A 85 -7.70 1.85 -14.36
CA TRP A 85 -7.00 1.06 -15.38
C TRP A 85 -5.57 1.46 -15.69
N ASP A 86 -5.01 2.47 -15.03
CA ASP A 86 -3.57 2.71 -15.09
C ASP A 86 -2.82 1.66 -14.25
N PHE A 87 -1.82 1.04 -14.88
CA PHE A 87 -0.93 0.04 -14.29
C PHE A 87 0.44 0.65 -14.03
N VAL A 88 1.04 0.33 -12.88
CA VAL A 88 2.37 0.78 -12.49
C VAL A 88 3.22 -0.44 -12.14
N HIS A 89 4.35 -0.56 -12.82
CA HIS A 89 5.41 -1.51 -12.46
C HIS A 89 6.54 -0.77 -11.76
N CYS A 90 6.87 -1.19 -10.54
CA CYS A 90 8.03 -0.73 -9.79
C CYS A 90 9.08 -1.85 -9.74
N PRO A 91 10.13 -1.81 -10.59
CA PRO A 91 11.28 -2.68 -10.40
C PRO A 91 12.01 -2.35 -9.09
N PRO A 92 12.89 -3.24 -8.59
CA PRO A 92 13.67 -3.00 -7.38
C PRO A 92 14.38 -1.63 -7.38
N GLY A 93 14.36 -0.96 -6.23
CA GLY A 93 15.03 0.32 -6.01
C GLY A 93 14.20 1.56 -6.36
N VAL A 94 13.03 1.40 -7.00
CA VAL A 94 12.14 2.53 -7.31
C VAL A 94 11.47 3.04 -6.04
N THR A 95 11.72 4.32 -5.73
CA THR A 95 11.08 4.99 -4.60
C THR A 95 9.69 5.44 -4.97
N HIS A 96 8.68 5.11 -4.18
CA HIS A 96 7.30 5.42 -4.53
C HIS A 96 6.36 5.59 -3.32
N VAL A 97 5.25 6.30 -3.53
CA VAL A 97 4.03 6.28 -2.72
C VAL A 97 2.84 6.73 -3.56
N PHE A 98 1.65 6.18 -3.28
CA PHE A 98 0.40 6.62 -3.88
C PHE A 98 -0.37 7.51 -2.91
N VAL A 99 -0.96 8.61 -3.39
CA VAL A 99 -1.75 9.55 -2.60
C VAL A 99 -3.12 9.68 -3.26
N GLY A 100 -4.20 9.52 -2.49
CA GLY A 100 -5.55 9.71 -3.03
C GLY A 100 -5.72 11.11 -3.64
N ALA A 101 -6.41 11.20 -4.77
CA ALA A 101 -6.65 12.45 -5.50
C ALA A 101 -8.13 12.56 -5.91
N GLY A 102 -8.48 13.61 -6.65
CA GLY A 102 -9.85 13.85 -7.09
C GLY A 102 -10.81 14.18 -5.94
N THR A 103 -12.10 13.88 -6.13
CA THR A 103 -13.18 14.24 -5.21
C THR A 103 -13.66 13.09 -4.33
N GLY A 104 -13.09 11.90 -4.47
CA GLY A 104 -13.58 10.68 -3.82
C GLY A 104 -12.49 9.63 -3.63
N PRO A 105 -12.84 8.48 -3.05
CA PRO A 105 -11.88 7.43 -2.72
C PRO A 105 -11.31 6.74 -3.96
N CYS A 106 -10.02 6.39 -3.89
CA CYS A 106 -9.31 5.64 -4.92
C CYS A 106 -8.96 4.23 -4.44
N ALA A 107 -9.32 3.20 -5.21
CA ALA A 107 -8.96 1.80 -4.94
C ALA A 107 -7.78 1.37 -5.80
N ILE A 108 -6.79 0.74 -5.16
CA ILE A 108 -5.58 0.26 -5.84
C ILE A 108 -5.33 -1.19 -5.42
N LEU A 109 -5.25 -2.10 -6.40
CA LEU A 109 -4.71 -3.44 -6.19
C LEU A 109 -3.18 -3.33 -6.11
N MET A 110 -2.58 -3.91 -5.08
CA MET A 110 -1.15 -3.88 -4.84
C MET A 110 -0.64 -5.31 -4.68
N ILE A 111 0.42 -5.66 -5.42
CA ILE A 111 1.12 -6.95 -5.28
C ILE A 111 2.63 -6.71 -5.20
N GLY A 112 3.30 -7.37 -4.26
CA GLY A 112 4.74 -7.21 -4.06
C GLY A 112 5.43 -8.56 -3.85
N HIS A 113 6.60 -8.74 -4.48
CA HIS A 113 7.41 -9.95 -4.31
C HIS A 113 8.05 -10.00 -2.92
N ARG A 114 8.17 -11.19 -2.31
CA ARG A 114 8.78 -11.41 -1.00
C ARG A 114 10.03 -12.27 -1.12
N PRO A 115 11.18 -11.68 -1.49
CA PRO A 115 12.42 -12.43 -1.59
C PRO A 115 12.97 -12.78 -0.21
N GLN A 116 13.83 -13.81 -0.15
CA GLN A 116 14.70 -14.00 1.01
C GLN A 116 15.62 -12.78 1.14
N GLY A 117 15.74 -12.23 2.35
CA GLY A 117 16.51 -10.99 2.55
C GLY A 117 15.80 -9.74 2.00
N HIS A 118 14.47 -9.72 2.04
CA HIS A 118 13.66 -8.54 1.74
C HIS A 118 14.18 -7.32 2.52
N ALA A 119 14.43 -6.22 1.81
CA ALA A 119 15.00 -5.01 2.34
C ALA A 119 14.21 -3.79 1.86
N LEU A 120 13.99 -2.86 2.77
CA LEU A 120 13.29 -1.61 2.59
C LEU A 120 14.24 -0.44 2.83
N PHE A 121 13.97 0.69 2.19
CA PHE A 121 14.57 1.95 2.58
C PHE A 121 13.56 3.10 2.41
N TYR A 122 13.44 3.91 3.45
CA TYR A 122 12.61 5.11 3.50
C TYR A 122 13.55 6.33 3.36
N PRO A 123 13.66 6.95 2.18
CA PRO A 123 14.53 8.11 1.99
C PRO A 123 13.85 9.42 2.40
N GLU A 124 14.66 10.46 2.60
CA GLU A 124 14.19 11.85 2.59
C GLU A 124 13.60 12.21 1.22
N SER A 125 12.52 12.98 1.23
CA SER A 125 11.88 13.48 0.02
C SER A 125 10.96 14.66 0.35
N GLU A 126 11.27 15.83 -0.20
CA GLU A 126 10.44 17.02 -0.01
C GLU A 126 9.01 16.81 -0.54
N ALA A 127 8.86 16.13 -1.67
CA ALA A 127 7.55 15.79 -2.22
C ALA A 127 6.75 14.87 -1.28
N ALA A 128 7.41 13.86 -0.70
CA ALA A 128 6.77 12.97 0.28
C ALA A 128 6.41 13.71 1.57
N ARG A 129 7.25 14.66 2.02
CA ARG A 129 6.99 15.49 3.21
C ARG A 129 5.71 16.30 3.08
N ARG A 130 5.50 16.93 1.91
CA ARG A 130 4.32 17.77 1.63
C ARG A 130 3.00 17.01 1.75
N VAL A 131 3.01 15.70 1.47
CA VAL A 131 1.82 14.84 1.55
C VAL A 131 1.80 13.97 2.81
N GLY A 132 2.70 14.21 3.77
CA GLY A 132 2.77 13.46 5.03
C GLY A 132 3.22 12.00 4.89
N ALA A 133 3.94 11.67 3.82
CA ALA A 133 4.43 10.31 3.53
C ALA A 133 5.92 10.09 3.87
N GLU A 134 6.70 11.13 4.15
CA GLU A 134 8.10 10.97 4.56
C GLU A 134 8.20 10.38 5.98
N ALA A 135 9.18 9.52 6.23
CA ALA A 135 9.49 9.04 7.58
C ALA A 135 10.14 10.14 8.45
N PRO A 136 10.18 10.00 9.79
CA PRO A 136 10.85 10.98 10.67
C PRO A 136 12.33 11.18 10.34
N GLU A 137 12.99 10.13 9.85
CA GLU A 137 14.38 10.14 9.41
C GLU A 137 14.60 9.08 8.32
N PRO A 138 15.62 9.22 7.45
CA PRO A 138 16.02 8.18 6.53
C PRO A 138 16.40 6.89 7.23
N THR A 139 15.75 5.78 6.89
CA THR A 139 15.96 4.53 7.63
C THR A 139 15.65 3.29 6.79
N PRO A 140 16.35 2.16 7.01
CA PRO A 140 15.93 0.85 6.51
C PRO A 140 14.95 0.14 7.44
N ASP A 141 14.70 0.65 8.65
CA ASP A 141 13.88 -0.01 9.67
C ASP A 141 12.43 0.53 9.68
N PRO A 142 11.43 -0.28 9.32
CA PRO A 142 10.03 0.12 9.37
C PRO A 142 9.58 0.60 10.76
N ARG A 143 10.17 0.10 11.85
CA ARG A 143 9.81 0.54 13.21
C ARG A 143 10.19 1.99 13.45
N VAL A 144 11.29 2.45 12.85
CA VAL A 144 11.71 3.85 12.88
C VAL A 144 10.82 4.66 11.94
N ALA A 145 10.57 4.16 10.72
CA ALA A 145 9.79 4.87 9.69
C ALA A 145 8.33 5.16 10.10
N TYR A 146 7.80 4.38 11.04
CA TYR A 146 6.45 4.53 11.59
C TYR A 146 6.45 4.88 13.08
N SER A 147 7.58 5.33 13.65
CA SER A 147 7.69 5.62 15.09
C SER A 147 6.86 6.81 15.57
N ASP A 148 6.50 7.72 14.66
CA ASP A 148 5.77 8.96 14.91
C ASP A 148 4.25 8.84 14.70
N VAL A 149 3.74 7.64 14.40
CA VAL A 149 2.33 7.41 14.07
C VAL A 149 1.74 6.25 14.86
N PRO A 150 0.43 6.29 15.17
CA PRO A 150 -0.23 5.20 15.88
C PRO A 150 -0.30 3.92 15.02
N PRO A 151 -0.51 2.74 15.63
CA PRO A 151 -0.78 1.54 14.86
C PRO A 151 -2.11 1.62 14.11
N ARG A 152 -2.24 0.81 13.06
CA ARG A 152 -3.51 0.61 12.34
C ARG A 152 -4.56 -0.06 13.24
N GLN A 153 -5.83 0.27 13.01
CA GLN A 153 -6.96 -0.33 13.71
C GLN A 153 -7.83 -1.14 12.75
N GLU A 154 -8.34 -2.28 13.20
CA GLU A 154 -9.25 -3.11 12.40
C GLU A 154 -10.61 -2.43 12.27
N ILE A 155 -11.20 -2.49 11.08
CA ILE A 155 -12.49 -1.89 10.76
C ILE A 155 -13.36 -2.85 9.94
N PRO A 156 -14.68 -2.66 9.95
CA PRO A 156 -15.55 -3.27 8.94
C PRO A 156 -15.10 -2.91 7.52
N ALA A 157 -15.34 -3.81 6.58
CA ALA A 157 -15.05 -3.57 5.18
C ALA A 157 -15.80 -2.33 4.64
N PRO A 158 -15.18 -1.53 3.76
CA PRO A 158 -15.87 -0.45 3.07
C PRO A 158 -17.01 -1.01 2.20
N LYS A 159 -18.04 -0.20 1.97
CA LYS A 159 -19.10 -0.52 1.01
C LYS A 159 -18.53 -0.47 -0.41
N TRP A 160 -18.97 -1.41 -1.24
CA TRP A 160 -18.61 -1.52 -2.66
C TRP A 160 -19.88 -1.37 -3.54
N PRO A 161 -19.79 -0.74 -4.72
CA PRO A 161 -18.65 0.02 -5.22
C PRO A 161 -18.33 1.20 -4.30
N LEU A 162 -17.07 1.66 -4.31
CA LEU A 162 -16.71 2.86 -3.55
C LEU A 162 -17.55 4.02 -4.10
N ALA A 163 -18.31 4.67 -3.21
CA ALA A 163 -19.18 5.79 -3.53
C ALA A 163 -18.40 7.10 -3.61
#